data_AF-A0A9D7TY99-F1
#
_entry.id   AF-A0A9D7TY99-F1
#
_cell.length_a   1.000
_cell.length_b   1.000
_cell.length_c   1.000
_cell.angle_alpha   90.00
_cell.angle_beta   90.00
_cell.angle_gamma   90.00
#
_symmetry.space_group_name_H-M   'P 1'
#
loop_
_entity.id
_entity.type
_entity.pdbx_description
1 polymer ?
#
loop_
_entity_poly.entity_id
_entity_poly.type
_entity_poly.pdbx_seq_one_letter_code
_entity_poly.pdbx_strand_id
1 'polypeptide(L)'
;MEVRIADYSYPLPDEKIAKHPAEPRDSSKLLVFNSGKITHQVFKDITEVLPKNSHLVFNNTKVIPARLFFKRQTGAIIEVFILHPVLPSPLVAISMEARHSCEWECVIGNKKKWKEHETLSLDIINNGVSLTLKATLANKESNLVRFEWSSEAVFSEIIEYFGNIPLPPYLNREAEEEDLEDYQTVYSKEKGAVAAPTAGLHFSDDILKSLIKKDISLSYLTLHVGAGTFMPVKSENALEHPMHEEQMVFSKDFVENLLKNHEFVIPVGTTSMRSLESLYWFGVKLLGNENANFFIEKLFPYQNHPEITVIQALRAILNYLEKTDSKQLMGSTEIMIFPGYKFRICNALITNFHQPGSTLLLLVAALVGEEKWKEIYNEALENNYRFLSFGDSSFLIP
;
A
#
# COMPACT_ATOMS: atom_id res chain seq x y z
N MET A 1 9.67 -26.10 2.05
CA MET A 1 8.80 -25.50 1.02
C MET A 1 9.66 -24.52 0.25
N GLU A 2 9.62 -24.57 -1.08
CA GLU A 2 10.42 -23.71 -1.95
C GLU A 2 9.45 -22.99 -2.90
N VAL A 3 9.57 -21.67 -3.03
CA VAL A 3 8.74 -20.86 -3.93
C VAL A 3 9.69 -20.14 -4.88
N ARG A 4 9.90 -20.71 -6.07
CA ARG A 4 10.84 -20.15 -7.05
C ARG A 4 10.22 -18.94 -7.73
N ILE A 5 10.81 -17.76 -7.53
CA ILE A 5 10.32 -16.50 -8.12
C ILE A 5 10.28 -16.56 -9.65
N ALA A 6 11.20 -17.30 -10.27
CA ALA A 6 11.26 -17.48 -11.71
C ALA A 6 9.99 -18.14 -12.30
N ASP A 7 9.29 -18.97 -11.52
CA ASP A 7 8.04 -19.62 -11.95
C ASP A 7 6.87 -18.62 -12.03
N TYR A 8 7.01 -17.47 -11.37
CA TYR A 8 6.06 -16.37 -11.33
C TYR A 8 6.59 -15.18 -12.13
N SER A 9 6.95 -15.44 -13.38
CA SER A 9 7.44 -14.43 -14.31
C SER A 9 6.73 -14.56 -15.65
N TYR A 10 6.64 -13.45 -16.37
CA TYR A 10 6.03 -13.36 -17.70
C TYR A 10 6.68 -12.21 -18.47
N PRO A 11 6.69 -12.24 -19.81
CA PRO A 11 7.23 -11.15 -20.60
C PRO A 11 6.32 -9.91 -20.46
N LEU A 12 6.88 -8.82 -19.91
CA LEU A 12 6.20 -7.53 -19.85
C LEU A 12 6.96 -6.52 -20.72
N PRO A 13 6.48 -6.25 -21.95
CA PRO A 13 7.06 -5.21 -22.81
C PRO A 13 6.86 -3.81 -22.22
N ASP A 14 7.84 -2.92 -22.39
CA ASP A 14 7.80 -1.55 -21.87
C ASP A 14 6.58 -0.75 -22.40
N GLU A 15 6.15 -1.01 -23.64
CA GLU A 15 4.99 -0.37 -24.24
C GLU A 15 3.65 -0.75 -23.58
N LYS A 16 3.62 -1.82 -22.79
CA LYS A 16 2.44 -2.22 -22.01
C LYS A 16 2.39 -1.51 -20.65
N ILE A 17 3.45 -0.83 -20.22
CA ILE A 17 3.50 -0.11 -18.95
C ILE A 17 2.84 1.27 -19.13
N ALA A 18 1.73 1.51 -18.44
CA ALA A 18 1.07 2.82 -18.46
C ALA A 18 1.90 3.85 -17.68
N LYS A 19 2.27 4.94 -18.35
CA LYS A 19 2.97 6.09 -17.73
C LYS A 19 2.04 7.12 -17.07
N HIS A 20 0.78 7.14 -17.50
CA HIS A 20 -0.29 8.03 -17.03
C HIS A 20 -1.60 7.23 -16.92
N PRO A 21 -2.52 7.62 -16.02
CA PRO A 21 -3.81 6.96 -15.88
C PRO A 21 -4.67 7.09 -17.15
N ALA A 22 -5.77 6.34 -17.21
CA ALA A 22 -6.80 6.62 -18.22
C ALA A 22 -7.57 7.90 -17.86
N GLU A 23 -8.06 8.62 -18.88
CA GLU A 23 -8.87 9.82 -18.70
C GLU A 23 -10.25 9.66 -19.38
N PRO A 24 -11.36 9.64 -18.61
CA PRO A 24 -11.44 9.66 -17.15
C PRO A 24 -10.92 8.34 -16.53
N ARG A 25 -10.52 8.36 -15.24
CA ARG A 25 -9.93 7.20 -14.53
C ARG A 25 -10.74 5.90 -14.60
N ASP A 26 -12.06 6.00 -14.66
CA ASP A 26 -12.98 4.86 -14.76
C ASP A 26 -13.18 4.33 -16.19
N SER A 27 -12.53 4.94 -17.18
CA SER A 27 -12.50 4.42 -18.57
C SER A 27 -11.44 3.34 -18.80
N SER A 28 -10.65 2.99 -17.78
CA SER A 28 -9.67 1.90 -17.85
C SER A 28 -10.34 0.55 -18.13
N LYS A 29 -9.60 -0.38 -18.75
CA LYS A 29 -10.13 -1.73 -18.98
C LYS A 29 -10.25 -2.49 -17.66
N LEU A 30 -11.21 -3.41 -17.61
CA LEU A 30 -11.44 -4.33 -16.51
C LEU A 30 -11.49 -5.77 -17.03
N LEU A 31 -10.52 -6.59 -16.62
CA LEU A 31 -10.57 -8.04 -16.84
C LEU A 31 -11.32 -8.67 -15.67
N VAL A 32 -12.41 -9.38 -15.96
CA VAL A 32 -13.16 -10.11 -14.93
C VAL A 32 -12.86 -11.59 -15.07
N PHE A 33 -12.21 -12.15 -14.05
CA PHE A 33 -12.05 -13.59 -13.87
C PHE A 33 -13.06 -14.06 -12.83
N ASN A 34 -13.94 -14.98 -13.20
CA ASN A 34 -14.92 -15.55 -12.28
C ASN A 34 -15.03 -17.06 -12.47
N SER A 35 -14.60 -17.82 -11.46
CA SER A 35 -14.71 -19.29 -11.43
C SER A 35 -14.17 -19.94 -12.71
N GLY A 36 -13.01 -19.49 -13.20
CA GLY A 36 -12.37 -20.01 -14.41
C GLY A 36 -12.78 -19.37 -15.73
N LYS A 37 -13.78 -18.47 -15.76
CA LYS A 37 -14.18 -17.74 -16.98
C LYS A 37 -13.59 -16.33 -16.99
N ILE A 38 -12.95 -15.95 -18.09
CA ILE A 38 -12.49 -14.57 -18.33
C ILE A 38 -13.49 -13.83 -19.22
N THR A 39 -13.77 -12.57 -18.87
CA THR A 39 -14.52 -11.61 -19.68
C THR A 39 -13.88 -10.23 -19.58
N HIS A 40 -14.16 -9.37 -20.55
CA HIS A 40 -13.61 -8.01 -20.62
C HIS A 40 -14.71 -6.97 -20.53
N GLN A 41 -14.46 -5.94 -19.72
CA GLN A 41 -15.35 -4.80 -19.50
C GLN A 41 -14.54 -3.51 -19.41
N VAL A 42 -15.25 -2.41 -19.20
CA VAL A 42 -14.68 -1.12 -18.79
C VAL A 42 -14.91 -0.96 -17.30
N PHE A 43 -13.99 -0.33 -16.58
CA PHE A 43 -14.05 -0.22 -15.13
C PHE A 43 -15.31 0.50 -14.62
N LYS A 44 -15.81 1.48 -15.38
CA LYS A 44 -17.08 2.14 -15.13
C LYS A 44 -18.26 1.18 -14.89
N ASP A 45 -18.22 0.01 -15.52
CA ASP A 45 -19.27 -1.01 -15.44
C ASP A 45 -19.03 -2.04 -14.32
N ILE A 46 -18.00 -1.85 -13.46
CA ILE A 46 -17.67 -2.80 -12.38
C ILE A 46 -18.86 -3.14 -11.49
N THR A 47 -19.77 -2.18 -11.28
CA THR A 47 -20.96 -2.37 -10.45
C THR A 47 -21.95 -3.39 -11.02
N GLU A 48 -21.81 -3.80 -12.29
CA GLU A 48 -22.64 -4.81 -12.95
C GLU A 48 -22.13 -6.24 -12.70
N VAL A 49 -20.86 -6.39 -12.37
CA VAL A 49 -20.22 -7.71 -12.13
C VAL A 49 -20.02 -8.05 -10.67
N LEU A 50 -20.14 -7.08 -9.78
CA LEU A 50 -20.04 -7.31 -8.35
C LEU A 50 -21.22 -8.18 -7.86
N PRO A 51 -20.96 -9.25 -7.10
CA PRO A 51 -22.01 -10.02 -6.45
C PRO A 51 -22.89 -9.14 -5.54
N LYS A 52 -24.16 -9.51 -5.40
CA LYS A 52 -25.06 -8.85 -4.44
C LYS A 52 -24.51 -9.01 -3.02
N ASN A 53 -24.75 -8.02 -2.16
CA ASN A 53 -24.30 -7.99 -0.75
C ASN A 53 -22.77 -8.04 -0.60
N SER A 54 -22.01 -7.67 -1.63
CA SER A 54 -20.55 -7.54 -1.52
C SER A 54 -20.18 -6.44 -0.53
N HIS A 55 -19.06 -6.64 0.16
CA HIS A 55 -18.42 -5.65 1.01
C HIS A 55 -17.06 -5.28 0.43
N LEU A 56 -16.95 -4.07 -0.14
CA LEU A 56 -15.69 -3.57 -0.66
C LEU A 56 -14.88 -2.89 0.44
N VAL A 57 -13.61 -3.25 0.53
CA VAL A 57 -12.68 -2.70 1.52
C VAL A 57 -11.54 -1.97 0.82
N PHE A 58 -11.41 -0.68 1.10
CA PHE A 58 -10.45 0.21 0.46
C PHE A 58 -9.33 0.61 1.42
N ASN A 59 -8.13 0.87 0.88
CA ASN A 59 -7.07 1.54 1.62
C ASN A 59 -7.17 3.06 1.39
N ASN A 60 -7.49 3.83 2.43
CA ASN A 60 -7.66 5.29 2.35
C ASN A 60 -6.36 6.08 2.60
N THR A 61 -5.19 5.42 2.59
CA THR A 61 -3.92 6.12 2.73
C THR A 61 -3.73 7.13 1.60
N LYS A 62 -3.14 8.27 1.95
CA LYS A 62 -2.75 9.34 1.03
C LYS A 62 -1.24 9.32 0.86
N VAL A 63 -0.79 9.37 -0.39
CA VAL A 63 0.63 9.45 -0.72
C VAL A 63 1.17 10.79 -0.26
N ILE A 64 2.30 10.77 0.42
CA ILE A 64 3.03 11.96 0.80
C ILE A 64 4.18 12.22 -0.18
N PRO A 65 4.53 13.49 -0.43
CA PRO A 65 5.68 13.87 -1.26
C PRO A 65 7.00 13.59 -0.51
N ALA A 66 7.35 12.32 -0.39
CA ALA A 66 8.43 11.83 0.46
C ALA A 66 9.85 11.98 -0.12
N ARG A 67 10.01 12.52 -1.34
CA ARG A 67 11.33 12.75 -1.96
C ARG A 67 11.75 14.21 -1.88
N LEU A 68 12.90 14.45 -1.27
CA LEU A 68 13.51 15.77 -1.11
C LEU A 68 14.82 15.83 -1.90
N PHE A 69 15.05 16.93 -2.61
CA PHE A 69 16.24 17.13 -3.44
C PHE A 69 17.07 18.31 -2.95
N PHE A 70 18.15 18.02 -2.23
CA PHE A 70 19.04 19.04 -1.68
C PHE A 70 20.19 19.36 -2.63
N LYS A 71 20.35 20.62 -3.01
CA LYS A 71 21.50 21.09 -3.80
C LYS A 71 22.64 21.54 -2.88
N ARG A 72 23.79 20.90 -3.03
CA ARG A 72 25.01 21.27 -2.29
C ARG A 72 25.65 22.53 -2.87
N GLN A 73 26.52 23.19 -2.08
CA GLN A 73 27.38 24.28 -2.56
C GLN A 73 28.26 23.87 -3.76
N THR A 74 28.66 22.59 -3.82
CA THR A 74 29.43 22.05 -4.95
C THR A 74 28.59 21.81 -6.21
N GLY A 75 27.29 22.10 -6.19
CA GLY A 75 26.34 21.85 -7.27
C GLY A 75 25.80 20.42 -7.34
N ALA A 76 26.29 19.50 -6.52
CA ALA A 76 25.79 18.12 -6.49
C ALA A 76 24.41 18.04 -5.82
N ILE A 77 23.51 17.24 -6.39
CA ILE A 77 22.18 16.97 -5.83
C ILE A 77 22.24 15.73 -4.93
N ILE A 78 21.75 15.85 -3.70
CA ILE A 78 21.51 14.75 -2.76
C ILE A 78 20.01 14.53 -2.70
N GLU A 79 19.58 13.33 -3.09
CA GLU A 79 18.19 12.90 -2.96
C GLU A 79 18.01 12.23 -1.60
N VAL A 80 16.98 12.62 -0.87
CA VAL A 80 16.58 12.01 0.39
C VAL A 80 15.15 11.53 0.25
N PHE A 81 14.96 10.21 0.32
CA PHE A 81 13.66 9.57 0.20
C PHE A 81 13.23 9.00 1.56
N ILE A 82 12.21 9.61 2.16
CA ILE A 82 11.73 9.31 3.51
C ILE A 82 11.01 7.96 3.53
N LEU A 83 11.37 7.08 4.48
CA LEU A 83 10.78 5.74 4.62
C LEU A 83 10.04 5.54 5.95
N HIS A 84 10.78 5.33 7.04
CA HIS A 84 10.23 4.90 8.32
C HIS A 84 10.57 5.92 9.40
N PRO A 85 9.59 6.31 10.24
CA PRO A 85 9.86 7.26 11.31
C PRO A 85 10.60 6.58 12.46
N VAL A 86 11.44 7.34 13.14
CA VAL A 86 12.16 6.92 14.34
C VAL A 86 11.83 7.84 15.50
N LEU A 87 11.95 9.15 15.32
CA LEU A 87 11.58 10.16 16.31
C LEU A 87 10.58 11.17 15.71
N PRO A 88 9.57 11.62 16.48
CA PRO A 88 9.35 11.37 17.92
C PRO A 88 8.77 9.99 18.26
N SER A 89 8.29 9.25 17.27
CA SER A 89 7.66 7.93 17.45
C SER A 89 7.87 7.04 16.22
N PRO A 90 7.92 5.72 16.37
CA PRO A 90 7.85 4.83 15.22
C PRO A 90 6.48 4.84 14.53
N LEU A 91 5.45 5.47 15.10
CA LEU A 91 4.12 5.56 14.47
C LEU A 91 4.09 6.70 13.45
N VAL A 92 3.70 6.37 12.21
CA VAL A 92 3.62 7.34 11.09
C VAL A 92 2.68 8.51 11.45
N ALA A 93 1.50 8.22 12.00
CA ALA A 93 0.53 9.25 12.38
C ALA A 93 1.09 10.27 13.39
N ILE A 94 1.90 9.83 14.37
CA ILE A 94 2.51 10.72 15.36
C ILE A 94 3.65 11.51 14.73
N SER A 95 4.50 10.86 13.94
CA SER A 95 5.67 11.50 13.36
C SER A 95 5.34 12.47 12.22
N MET A 96 4.20 12.29 11.54
CA MET A 96 3.65 13.28 10.60
C MET A 96 3.19 14.58 11.29
N GLU A 97 2.82 14.51 12.56
CA GLU A 97 2.39 15.64 13.40
C GLU A 97 3.55 16.26 14.20
N ALA A 98 4.78 15.75 14.03
CA ALA A 98 5.95 16.29 14.69
C ALA A 98 6.14 17.77 14.34
N ARG A 99 6.63 18.56 15.30
CA ARG A 99 6.93 19.99 15.17
C ARG A 99 8.41 20.23 15.38
N HIS A 100 8.96 21.21 14.65
CA HIS A 100 10.35 21.66 14.67
C HIS A 100 11.41 20.64 14.26
N SER A 101 11.28 19.36 14.62
CA SER A 101 12.22 18.32 14.25
C SER A 101 11.62 16.92 14.26
N CYS A 102 12.18 16.03 13.44
CA CYS A 102 11.90 14.60 13.46
C CYS A 102 13.08 13.81 12.88
N GLU A 103 13.12 12.50 13.12
CA GLU A 103 14.12 11.60 12.54
C GLU A 103 13.46 10.46 11.79
N TRP A 104 13.95 10.20 10.59
CA TRP A 104 13.43 9.17 9.70
C TRP A 104 14.57 8.38 9.06
N GLU A 105 14.37 7.07 8.94
CA GLU A 105 15.17 6.24 8.04
C GLU A 105 14.84 6.62 6.60
N CYS A 106 15.88 6.78 5.79
CA CYS A 106 15.77 7.26 4.42
C CYS A 106 16.57 6.40 3.43
N VAL A 107 16.19 6.42 2.16
CA VAL A 107 17.12 6.09 1.07
C VAL A 107 17.79 7.39 0.62
N ILE A 108 19.13 7.36 0.50
CA ILE A 108 19.91 8.55 0.17
C ILE A 108 20.60 8.36 -1.18
N GLY A 109 20.10 9.06 -2.20
CA GLY A 109 20.73 9.16 -3.51
C GLY A 109 22.00 10.03 -3.43
N ASN A 110 23.06 9.63 -4.14
CA ASN A 110 24.37 10.28 -4.09
C ASN A 110 24.99 10.39 -2.69
N LYS A 111 24.63 9.51 -1.74
CA LYS A 111 25.10 9.49 -0.35
C LYS A 111 26.60 9.73 -0.16
N LYS A 112 27.46 9.14 -1.01
CA LYS A 112 28.93 9.32 -0.93
C LYS A 112 29.39 10.78 -0.99
N LYS A 113 28.56 11.68 -1.55
CA LYS A 113 28.85 13.10 -1.66
C LYS A 113 28.41 13.89 -0.41
N TRP A 114 27.47 13.39 0.39
CA TRP A 114 27.04 14.03 1.64
C TRP A 114 28.07 13.76 2.74
N LYS A 115 28.77 14.81 3.20
CA LYS A 115 29.82 14.69 4.20
C LYS A 115 29.22 14.51 5.60
N GLU A 116 29.97 13.84 6.47
CA GLU A 116 29.62 13.74 7.89
C GLU A 116 29.56 15.15 8.51
N HIS A 117 28.52 15.42 9.31
CA HIS A 117 28.22 16.73 9.91
C HIS A 117 27.86 17.87 8.94
N GLU A 118 27.71 17.60 7.64
CA GLU A 118 27.20 18.59 6.69
C GLU A 118 25.68 18.72 6.84
N THR A 119 25.20 19.93 7.10
CA THR A 119 23.78 20.29 7.06
C THR A 119 23.41 20.76 5.66
N LEU A 120 22.39 20.13 5.08
CA LEU A 120 21.77 20.56 3.84
C LEU A 120 20.52 21.39 4.17
N SER A 121 20.16 22.35 3.32
CA SER A 121 18.94 23.14 3.49
C SER A 121 18.16 23.31 2.20
N LEU A 122 16.84 23.47 2.37
CA LEU A 122 15.91 23.94 1.35
C LEU A 122 15.20 25.17 1.90
N ASP A 123 15.03 26.17 1.05
CA ASP A 123 14.42 27.44 1.42
C ASP A 123 13.33 27.77 0.39
N ILE A 124 12.13 28.11 0.88
CA ILE A 124 11.04 28.65 0.06
C ILE A 124 10.44 29.89 0.72
N ILE A 125 9.74 30.68 -0.09
CA ILE A 125 8.90 31.78 0.40
C ILE A 125 7.46 31.38 0.15
N ASN A 126 6.69 31.14 1.22
CA ASN A 126 5.27 30.83 1.15
C ASN A 126 4.47 31.96 1.81
N ASN A 127 3.58 32.62 1.07
CA ASN A 127 2.77 33.76 1.56
C ASN A 127 3.58 34.85 2.30
N GLY A 128 4.80 35.13 1.83
CA GLY A 128 5.69 36.12 2.45
C GLY A 128 6.45 35.63 3.69
N VAL A 129 6.22 34.40 4.14
CA VAL A 129 6.97 33.75 5.22
C VAL A 129 8.08 32.88 4.62
N SER A 130 9.32 33.11 5.05
CA SER A 130 10.45 32.25 4.68
C SER A 130 10.40 30.96 5.51
N LEU A 131 10.33 29.83 4.81
CA LEU A 131 10.39 28.50 5.40
C LEU A 131 11.73 27.88 5.02
N THR A 132 12.42 27.33 6.02
CA THR A 132 13.69 26.62 5.84
C THR A 132 13.56 25.21 6.41
N LEU A 133 13.83 24.20 5.59
CA LEU A 133 13.99 22.82 6.01
C LEU A 133 15.47 22.44 5.98
N LYS A 134 15.99 21.97 7.10
CA LYS A 134 17.36 21.45 7.22
C LYS A 134 17.33 19.93 7.31
N ALA A 135 18.33 19.29 6.72
CA ALA A 135 18.58 17.85 6.84
C ALA A 135 20.01 17.60 7.29
N THR A 136 20.19 16.72 8.28
CA THR A 136 21.49 16.26 8.78
C THR A 136 21.52 14.73 8.89
N LEU A 137 22.67 14.12 8.59
CA LEU A 137 22.88 12.70 8.84
C LEU A 137 23.02 12.46 10.34
N ALA A 138 21.98 11.91 10.97
CA ALA A 138 21.99 11.51 12.37
C ALA A 138 22.73 10.19 12.56
N ASN A 139 22.55 9.24 11.63
CA ASN A 139 23.33 8.01 11.56
C ASN A 139 23.58 7.63 10.10
N LYS A 140 24.85 7.51 9.73
CA LYS A 140 25.26 7.21 8.36
C LYS A 140 25.06 5.75 7.99
N GLU A 141 25.15 4.80 8.92
CA GLU A 141 25.02 3.36 8.62
C GLU A 141 23.57 2.99 8.34
N SER A 142 22.65 3.44 9.21
CA SER A 142 21.20 3.20 9.05
C SER A 142 20.50 4.19 8.13
N ASN A 143 21.22 5.12 7.51
CA ASN A 143 20.65 6.24 6.74
C ASN A 143 19.59 7.05 7.53
N LEU A 144 19.82 7.23 8.83
CA LEU A 144 18.95 8.04 9.67
C LEU A 144 19.22 9.52 9.39
N VAL A 145 18.18 10.22 8.95
CA VAL A 145 18.22 11.66 8.67
C VAL A 145 17.39 12.39 9.71
N ARG A 146 17.99 13.40 10.33
CA ARG A 146 17.29 14.37 11.17
C ARG A 146 16.87 15.56 10.31
N PHE A 147 15.59 15.86 10.35
CA PHE A 147 14.99 17.04 9.73
C PHE A 147 14.70 18.08 10.81
N GLU A 148 14.99 19.35 10.51
CA GLU A 148 14.75 20.48 11.42
C GLU A 148 14.19 21.67 10.64
N TRP A 149 13.19 22.37 11.18
CA TRP A 149 12.59 23.55 10.55
C TRP A 149 12.16 24.58 11.60
N SER A 150 12.06 25.84 11.18
CA SER A 150 11.84 26.98 12.09
C SER A 150 10.38 27.39 12.24
N SER A 151 9.46 26.89 11.40
CA SER A 151 8.05 27.25 11.48
C SER A 151 7.26 26.39 12.47
N GLU A 152 6.04 26.83 12.75
CA GLU A 152 5.03 26.06 13.50
C GLU A 152 4.30 25.02 12.62
N ALA A 153 4.74 24.81 11.39
CA ALA A 153 4.14 23.78 10.54
C ALA A 153 4.47 22.39 11.11
N VAL A 154 3.56 21.43 10.95
CA VAL A 154 3.85 20.03 11.26
C VAL A 154 4.66 19.39 10.13
N PHE A 155 5.31 18.26 10.39
CA PHE A 155 6.17 17.61 9.40
C PHE A 155 5.43 17.28 8.09
N SER A 156 4.15 16.87 8.17
CA SER A 156 3.35 16.59 6.98
C SER A 156 3.14 17.80 6.06
N GLU A 157 3.07 19.01 6.61
CA GLU A 157 3.00 20.25 5.84
C GLU A 157 4.38 20.64 5.28
N ILE A 158 5.44 20.41 6.06
CA ILE A 158 6.82 20.65 5.61
C ILE A 158 7.15 19.80 4.38
N ILE A 159 6.85 18.51 4.39
CA ILE A 159 7.09 17.67 3.22
C ILE A 159 6.19 18.06 2.04
N GLU A 160 4.97 18.55 2.27
CA GLU A 160 4.11 19.09 1.19
C GLU A 160 4.72 20.31 0.51
N TYR A 161 5.45 21.15 1.24
CA TYR A 161 6.11 22.34 0.69
C TYR A 161 7.39 22.05 -0.09
N PHE A 162 8.19 21.08 0.36
CA PHE A 162 9.54 20.85 -0.16
C PHE A 162 9.69 19.55 -0.96
N GLY A 163 8.76 18.63 -0.77
CA GLY A 163 8.82 17.28 -1.29
C GLY A 163 8.28 17.14 -2.70
N ASN A 164 8.58 15.98 -3.28
CA ASN A 164 8.09 15.54 -4.59
C ASN A 164 7.43 14.18 -4.43
N ILE A 165 6.39 13.90 -5.23
CA ILE A 165 5.73 12.60 -5.18
C ILE A 165 6.70 11.50 -5.62
N PRO A 166 6.87 10.46 -4.81
CA PRO A 166 7.66 9.30 -5.19
C PRO A 166 6.91 8.45 -6.21
N LEU A 167 7.25 8.63 -7.49
CA LEU A 167 6.78 7.73 -8.53
C LEU A 167 7.53 6.38 -8.49
N PRO A 168 6.84 5.26 -8.79
CA PRO A 168 7.48 3.97 -8.97
C PRO A 168 8.59 4.03 -10.03
N PRO A 169 9.74 3.36 -9.80
CA PRO A 169 10.91 3.47 -10.69
C PRO A 169 10.63 2.98 -12.12
N TYR A 170 9.69 2.03 -12.30
CA TYR A 170 9.33 1.50 -13.62
C TYR A 170 8.57 2.49 -14.51
N LEU A 171 8.03 3.60 -13.98
CA LEU A 171 7.41 4.63 -14.82
C LEU A 171 8.44 5.37 -15.69
N ASN A 172 9.71 5.38 -15.25
CA ASN A 172 10.84 5.95 -15.97
C ASN A 172 10.57 7.38 -16.49
N ARG A 173 9.99 8.22 -15.62
CA ARG A 173 9.78 9.66 -15.81
C ARG A 173 9.84 10.38 -14.46
N GLU A 174 10.06 11.69 -14.49
CA GLU A 174 9.93 12.55 -13.31
C GLU A 174 8.45 12.78 -12.98
N ALA A 175 8.19 13.17 -11.74
CA ALA A 175 6.84 13.53 -11.30
C ALA A 175 6.42 14.87 -11.94
N GLU A 176 5.17 14.93 -12.38
CA GLU A 176 4.52 16.09 -12.98
C GLU A 176 3.53 16.71 -11.98
N GLU A 177 3.02 17.92 -12.24
CA GLU A 177 2.06 18.56 -11.31
C GLU A 177 0.77 17.76 -11.19
N GLU A 178 0.31 17.18 -12.29
CA GLU A 178 -0.88 16.34 -12.37
C GLU A 178 -0.78 15.09 -11.49
N ASP A 179 0.43 14.56 -11.24
CA ASP A 179 0.62 13.39 -10.37
C ASP A 179 0.22 13.66 -8.91
N LEU A 180 0.18 14.93 -8.48
CA LEU A 180 -0.33 15.33 -7.15
C LEU A 180 -1.79 14.90 -6.95
N GLU A 181 -2.57 14.90 -8.03
CA GLU A 181 -3.98 14.49 -8.04
C GLU A 181 -4.13 13.05 -8.56
N ASP A 182 -3.45 12.71 -9.65
CA ASP A 182 -3.63 11.44 -10.36
C ASP A 182 -3.07 10.23 -9.63
N TYR A 183 -2.02 10.42 -8.83
CA TYR A 183 -1.43 9.37 -8.01
C TYR A 183 -2.08 9.28 -6.62
N GLN A 184 -3.36 9.64 -6.53
CA GLN A 184 -4.17 9.56 -5.32
C GLN A 184 -5.56 8.98 -5.62
N THR A 185 -6.13 8.27 -4.65
CA THR A 185 -7.53 7.86 -4.74
C THR A 185 -8.44 9.01 -4.34
N VAL A 186 -9.63 9.08 -4.96
CA VAL A 186 -10.65 10.12 -4.67
C VAL A 186 -11.16 10.10 -3.23
N TYR A 187 -10.89 9.01 -2.50
CA TYR A 187 -11.28 8.79 -1.10
C TYR A 187 -10.08 8.77 -0.13
N SER A 188 -8.88 9.10 -0.59
CA SER A 188 -7.68 9.16 0.26
C SER A 188 -7.82 10.26 1.33
N LYS A 189 -7.40 9.95 2.56
CA LYS A 189 -7.55 10.84 3.73
C LYS A 189 -6.31 10.83 4.62
N GLU A 190 -5.84 9.65 5.01
CA GLU A 190 -4.79 9.51 6.03
C GLU A 190 -3.40 9.65 5.42
N LYS A 191 -2.68 10.74 5.73
CA LYS A 191 -1.33 10.99 5.22
C LYS A 191 -0.34 9.98 5.81
N GLY A 192 0.56 9.46 4.97
CA GLY A 192 1.69 8.68 5.47
C GLY A 192 2.20 7.57 4.55
N ALA A 193 1.58 7.34 3.40
CA ALA A 193 2.08 6.36 2.44
C ALA A 193 3.11 6.95 1.49
N VAL A 194 4.07 6.12 1.10
CA VAL A 194 5.06 6.41 0.06
C VAL A 194 4.59 5.90 -1.31
N ALA A 195 3.59 5.03 -1.36
CA ALA A 195 3.03 4.51 -2.60
C ALA A 195 1.51 4.54 -2.57
N ALA A 196 0.90 4.80 -3.73
CA ALA A 196 -0.55 4.84 -3.84
C ALA A 196 -1.15 3.42 -3.76
N PRO A 197 -2.35 3.24 -3.20
CA PRO A 197 -3.13 2.02 -3.37
C PRO A 197 -3.72 2.01 -4.80
N THR A 198 -2.91 1.60 -5.77
CA THR A 198 -3.14 1.86 -7.21
C THR A 198 -4.42 1.24 -7.77
N ALA A 199 -4.88 0.12 -7.20
CA ALA A 199 -6.15 -0.50 -7.59
C ALA A 199 -7.36 0.42 -7.29
N GLY A 200 -7.19 1.30 -6.30
CA GLY A 200 -8.16 2.30 -5.92
C GLY A 200 -8.26 3.48 -6.88
N LEU A 201 -7.25 3.70 -7.74
CA LEU A 201 -7.19 4.86 -8.64
C LEU A 201 -8.25 4.81 -9.73
N HIS A 202 -8.83 3.65 -10.02
CA HIS A 202 -9.87 3.47 -11.04
C HIS A 202 -11.25 3.95 -10.57
N PHE A 203 -11.46 4.09 -9.25
CA PHE A 203 -12.73 4.49 -8.69
C PHE A 203 -12.94 6.00 -8.83
N SER A 204 -14.01 6.39 -9.52
CA SER A 204 -14.54 7.74 -9.51
C SER A 204 -15.60 7.91 -8.41
N ASP A 205 -15.89 9.16 -8.03
CA ASP A 205 -16.98 9.47 -7.09
C ASP A 205 -18.33 8.92 -7.58
N ASP A 206 -18.54 8.87 -8.90
CA ASP A 206 -19.77 8.36 -9.48
C ASP A 206 -19.90 6.83 -9.32
N ILE A 207 -18.79 6.09 -9.46
CA ILE A 207 -18.76 4.66 -9.13
C ILE A 207 -19.06 4.46 -7.64
N LEU A 208 -18.39 5.20 -6.75
CA LEU A 208 -18.61 5.05 -5.30
C LEU A 208 -20.08 5.31 -4.92
N LYS A 209 -20.69 6.35 -5.48
CA LYS A 209 -22.13 6.62 -5.31
C LYS A 209 -23.01 5.51 -5.89
N SER A 210 -22.63 4.94 -7.03
CA SER A 210 -23.36 3.84 -7.67
C SER A 210 -23.33 2.55 -6.84
N LEU A 211 -22.19 2.23 -6.23
CA LEU A 211 -22.04 1.09 -5.32
C LEU A 211 -23.00 1.20 -4.13
N ILE A 212 -23.04 2.37 -3.47
CA ILE A 212 -23.93 2.63 -2.34
C ILE A 212 -25.40 2.48 -2.78
N LYS A 213 -25.78 2.98 -3.95
CA LYS A 213 -27.14 2.83 -4.50
C LYS A 213 -27.53 1.38 -4.77
N LYS A 214 -26.55 0.49 -4.99
CA LYS A 214 -26.74 -0.95 -5.19
C LYS A 214 -26.63 -1.76 -3.90
N ASP A 215 -26.64 -1.10 -2.75
CA ASP A 215 -26.55 -1.72 -1.42
C ASP A 215 -25.25 -2.53 -1.22
N ILE A 216 -24.17 -2.07 -1.88
CA ILE A 216 -22.82 -2.61 -1.68
C ILE A 216 -22.20 -1.86 -0.50
N SER A 217 -21.79 -2.61 0.52
CA SER A 217 -21.15 -2.04 1.70
C SER A 217 -19.73 -1.58 1.36
N LEU A 218 -19.33 -0.41 1.85
CA LEU A 218 -17.99 0.16 1.65
C LEU A 218 -17.34 0.42 3.02
N SER A 219 -16.13 -0.09 3.23
CA SER A 219 -15.31 0.22 4.41
C SER A 219 -13.92 0.67 4.02
N TYR A 220 -13.29 1.45 4.90
CA TYR A 220 -11.96 2.02 4.68
C TYR A 220 -11.04 1.61 5.82
N LEU A 221 -9.89 1.03 5.48
CA LEU A 221 -8.76 0.81 6.38
C LEU A 221 -7.61 1.74 5.97
N THR A 222 -6.61 1.87 6.84
CA THR A 222 -5.38 2.59 6.51
C THR A 222 -4.21 1.61 6.56
N LEU A 223 -3.48 1.49 5.45
CA LEU A 223 -2.14 0.90 5.44
C LEU A 223 -1.15 1.90 4.87
N HIS A 224 -0.18 2.31 5.68
CA HIS A 224 0.93 3.13 5.21
C HIS A 224 1.93 2.24 4.47
N VAL A 225 1.87 2.32 3.14
CA VAL A 225 2.75 1.56 2.24
C VAL A 225 4.12 2.24 2.20
N GLY A 226 5.17 1.50 2.57
CA GLY A 226 6.56 1.98 2.46
C GLY A 226 7.15 1.79 1.06
N ALA A 227 8.35 2.33 0.81
CA ALA A 227 9.03 2.17 -0.49
C ALA A 227 9.42 0.71 -0.81
N GLY A 228 9.41 -0.18 0.19
CA GLY A 228 9.66 -1.60 0.02
C GLY A 228 8.75 -2.27 -1.01
N THR A 229 7.55 -1.73 -1.23
CA THR A 229 6.61 -2.21 -2.27
C THR A 229 7.18 -2.11 -3.69
N PHE A 230 8.14 -1.20 -3.92
CA PHE A 230 8.79 -1.03 -5.23
C PHE A 230 10.02 -1.91 -5.42
N MET A 231 10.45 -2.64 -4.39
CA MET A 231 11.69 -3.40 -4.44
C MET A 231 11.45 -4.76 -5.10
N PRO A 232 12.22 -5.10 -6.16
CA PRO A 232 12.11 -6.42 -6.76
C PRO A 232 12.61 -7.49 -5.80
N VAL A 233 12.05 -8.70 -5.92
CA VAL A 233 12.56 -9.86 -5.19
C VAL A 233 13.90 -10.26 -5.80
N LYS A 234 14.97 -10.20 -5.00
CA LYS A 234 16.34 -10.53 -5.46
C LYS A 234 16.73 -11.99 -5.19
N SER A 235 16.04 -12.67 -4.30
CA SER A 235 16.31 -14.07 -3.96
C SER A 235 15.65 -15.02 -4.96
N GLU A 236 16.27 -16.17 -5.22
CA GLU A 236 15.67 -17.22 -6.06
C GLU A 236 14.41 -17.80 -5.40
N ASN A 237 14.51 -18.04 -4.09
CA ASN A 237 13.40 -18.47 -3.25
C ASN A 237 12.69 -17.24 -2.66
N ALA A 238 11.40 -17.11 -2.91
CA ALA A 238 10.58 -16.00 -2.43
C ALA A 238 10.57 -15.92 -0.89
N LEU A 239 10.67 -17.07 -0.21
CA LEU A 239 10.62 -17.13 1.26
C LEU A 239 11.84 -16.49 1.95
N GLU A 240 12.94 -16.31 1.21
CA GLU A 240 14.17 -15.66 1.70
C GLU A 240 14.10 -14.14 1.53
N HIS A 241 13.12 -13.62 0.77
CA HIS A 241 12.91 -12.20 0.63
C HIS A 241 12.53 -11.57 1.98
N PRO A 242 13.24 -10.53 2.44
CA PRO A 242 12.79 -9.75 3.59
C PRO A 242 11.54 -8.97 3.17
N MET A 243 10.41 -9.24 3.83
CA MET A 243 9.22 -8.43 3.66
C MET A 243 9.40 -7.16 4.49
N HIS A 244 9.03 -6.01 3.93
CA HIS A 244 9.05 -4.77 4.67
C HIS A 244 7.83 -4.68 5.58
N GLU A 245 8.07 -4.24 6.82
CA GLU A 245 7.01 -3.95 7.78
C GLU A 245 6.15 -2.77 7.29
N GLU A 246 4.84 -2.97 7.26
CA GLU A 246 3.86 -1.93 6.93
C GLU A 246 2.91 -1.71 8.10
N GLN A 247 2.61 -0.45 8.39
CA GLN A 247 1.73 -0.07 9.50
C GLN A 247 0.27 -0.03 9.06
N MET A 248 -0.58 -0.71 9.84
CA MET A 248 -2.03 -0.79 9.68
C MET A 248 -2.75 -0.01 10.78
N VAL A 249 -3.84 0.64 10.41
CA VAL A 249 -4.79 1.23 11.34
C VAL A 249 -6.21 0.79 10.96
N PHE A 250 -6.94 0.28 11.96
CA PHE A 250 -8.35 -0.08 11.84
C PHE A 250 -9.14 0.64 12.93
N SER A 251 -10.25 1.29 12.59
CA SER A 251 -11.17 1.80 13.61
C SER A 251 -11.99 0.67 14.22
N LYS A 252 -12.53 0.87 15.43
CA LYS A 252 -13.50 -0.05 16.02
C LYS A 252 -14.70 -0.26 15.08
N ASP A 253 -15.25 0.84 14.55
CA ASP A 253 -16.36 0.82 13.59
C ASP A 253 -16.04 -0.01 12.34
N PHE A 254 -14.79 0.02 11.85
CA PHE A 254 -14.37 -0.82 10.74
C PHE A 254 -14.49 -2.30 11.09
N VAL A 255 -14.01 -2.72 12.26
CA VAL A 255 -14.06 -4.12 12.71
C VAL A 255 -15.51 -4.57 12.92
N GLU A 256 -16.36 -3.70 13.46
CA GLU A 256 -17.81 -3.96 13.60
C GLU A 256 -18.51 -4.11 12.25
N ASN A 257 -18.23 -3.22 11.29
CA ASN A 257 -18.78 -3.28 9.94
C ASN A 257 -18.27 -4.51 9.17
N LEU A 258 -17.00 -4.87 9.33
CA LEU A 258 -16.44 -6.09 8.78
C LEU A 258 -17.11 -7.32 9.38
N LEU A 259 -17.32 -7.35 10.70
CA LEU A 259 -18.02 -8.43 11.38
C LEU A 259 -19.48 -8.56 10.91
N LYS A 260 -20.16 -7.45 10.56
CA LYS A 260 -21.52 -7.49 10.02
C LYS A 260 -21.58 -7.99 8.58
N ASN A 261 -20.57 -7.65 7.78
CA ASN A 261 -20.55 -7.88 6.33
C ASN A 261 -19.37 -8.80 5.94
N HIS A 262 -19.13 -9.86 6.70
CA HIS A 262 -17.98 -10.76 6.51
C HIS A 262 -18.22 -11.86 5.47
N GLU A 263 -19.44 -11.99 4.95
CA GLU A 263 -19.83 -13.12 4.08
C GLU A 263 -19.14 -13.07 2.71
N PHE A 264 -19.02 -11.88 2.13
CA PHE A 264 -18.40 -11.68 0.83
C PHE A 264 -17.58 -10.39 0.78
N VAL A 265 -16.31 -10.48 1.18
CA VAL A 265 -15.39 -9.34 1.28
C VAL A 265 -14.48 -9.26 0.06
N ILE A 266 -14.45 -8.07 -0.56
CA ILE A 266 -13.67 -7.76 -1.75
C ILE A 266 -12.69 -6.63 -1.39
N PRO A 267 -11.45 -6.95 -1.01
CA PRO A 267 -10.38 -5.94 -0.96
C PRO A 267 -10.16 -5.28 -2.32
N VAL A 268 -10.00 -3.96 -2.28
CA VAL A 268 -9.51 -3.16 -3.39
C VAL A 268 -8.01 -2.96 -3.18
N GLY A 269 -7.23 -3.73 -3.93
CA GLY A 269 -5.78 -3.80 -3.89
C GLY A 269 -5.23 -4.90 -2.99
N THR A 270 -4.07 -5.43 -3.38
CA THR A 270 -3.30 -6.43 -2.62
C THR A 270 -2.94 -5.96 -1.21
N THR A 271 -2.72 -4.67 -1.05
CA THR A 271 -2.47 -3.99 0.22
C THR A 271 -3.64 -4.15 1.20
N SER A 272 -4.87 -3.91 0.73
CA SER A 272 -6.09 -4.09 1.52
C SER A 272 -6.30 -5.57 1.86
N MET A 273 -6.01 -6.48 0.92
CA MET A 273 -6.08 -7.92 1.15
C MET A 273 -5.12 -8.38 2.25
N ARG A 274 -3.84 -8.00 2.19
CA ARG A 274 -2.86 -8.33 3.23
C ARG A 274 -3.26 -7.77 4.58
N SER A 275 -3.84 -6.57 4.62
CA SER A 275 -4.31 -5.92 5.84
C SER A 275 -5.46 -6.71 6.49
N LEU A 276 -6.46 -7.09 5.70
CA LEU A 276 -7.58 -7.92 6.16
C LEU A 276 -7.12 -9.28 6.67
N GLU A 277 -6.30 -10.00 5.89
CA GLU A 277 -5.78 -11.30 6.30
C GLU A 277 -4.92 -11.20 7.58
N SER A 278 -4.12 -10.13 7.72
CA SER A 278 -3.36 -9.85 8.95
C SER A 278 -4.29 -9.60 10.16
N LEU A 279 -5.40 -8.89 9.95
CA LEU A 279 -6.39 -8.65 11.00
C LEU A 279 -6.99 -9.96 11.52
N TYR A 280 -7.33 -10.91 10.63
CA TYR A 280 -7.75 -12.25 11.06
C TYR A 280 -6.70 -12.92 11.94
N TRP A 281 -5.44 -12.95 11.49
CA TRP A 281 -4.36 -13.60 12.23
C TRP A 281 -4.06 -12.93 13.57
N PHE A 282 -4.28 -11.62 13.69
CA PHE A 282 -4.19 -10.95 14.98
C PHE A 282 -5.30 -11.40 15.93
N GLY A 283 -6.54 -11.55 15.44
CA GLY A 283 -7.61 -12.16 16.23
C GLY A 283 -7.28 -13.58 16.71
N VAL A 284 -6.61 -14.39 15.86
CA VAL A 284 -6.09 -15.71 16.26
C VAL A 284 -5.02 -15.58 17.37
N LYS A 285 -4.08 -14.64 17.24
CA LYS A 285 -3.07 -14.37 18.29
C LYS A 285 -3.72 -13.97 19.61
N LEU A 286 -4.70 -13.08 19.59
CA LEU A 286 -5.42 -12.63 20.79
C LEU A 286 -6.14 -13.77 21.52
N LEU A 287 -6.70 -14.73 20.78
CA LEU A 287 -7.35 -15.90 21.37
C LEU A 287 -6.34 -16.85 22.05
N GLY A 288 -5.10 -16.91 21.56
CA GLY A 288 -4.02 -17.68 22.21
C GLY A 288 -3.31 -16.92 23.33
N ASN A 289 -3.25 -15.59 23.25
CA ASN A 289 -2.62 -14.69 24.21
C ASN A 289 -3.32 -13.33 24.19
N GLU A 290 -4.07 -13.01 25.25
CA GLU A 290 -4.84 -11.76 25.35
C GLU A 290 -3.99 -10.48 25.37
N ASN A 291 -2.67 -10.60 25.62
CA ASN A 291 -1.71 -9.48 25.64
C ASN A 291 -0.80 -9.49 24.40
N ALA A 292 -1.20 -10.17 23.31
CA ALA A 292 -0.42 -10.20 22.08
C ALA A 292 -0.26 -8.79 21.48
N ASN A 293 0.97 -8.45 21.08
CA ASN A 293 1.21 -7.25 20.28
C ASN A 293 0.67 -7.47 18.86
N PHE A 294 0.14 -6.42 18.23
CA PHE A 294 -0.35 -6.49 16.86
C PHE A 294 0.81 -6.37 15.87
N PHE A 295 1.51 -7.49 15.71
CA PHE A 295 2.50 -7.69 14.67
C PHE A 295 2.25 -9.05 14.01
N ILE A 296 2.17 -9.10 12.68
CA ILE A 296 2.03 -10.37 11.95
C ILE A 296 3.32 -10.65 11.20
N GLU A 297 4.04 -11.68 11.66
CA GLU A 297 5.29 -12.12 11.05
C GLU A 297 5.03 -12.71 9.66
N LYS A 298 6.04 -12.57 8.79
CA LYS A 298 6.03 -13.01 7.39
C LYS A 298 5.37 -14.37 7.13
N LEU A 299 5.72 -15.39 7.92
CA LEU A 299 5.27 -16.77 7.75
C LEU A 299 4.32 -17.24 8.85
N PHE A 300 3.80 -16.33 9.68
CA PHE A 300 2.87 -16.67 10.75
C PHE A 300 1.69 -17.54 10.28
N PRO A 301 1.01 -17.22 9.15
CA PRO A 301 -0.15 -18.00 8.67
C PRO A 301 0.12 -19.48 8.36
N TYR A 302 1.39 -19.83 8.08
CA TYR A 302 1.80 -21.16 7.63
C TYR A 302 2.23 -22.07 8.79
N GLN A 303 2.18 -21.56 10.01
CA GLN A 303 2.41 -22.35 11.22
C GLN A 303 1.13 -23.12 11.60
N ASN A 304 1.26 -24.05 12.56
CA ASN A 304 0.13 -24.82 13.04
C ASN A 304 -0.73 -23.97 13.99
N HIS A 305 -1.92 -23.59 13.55
CA HIS A 305 -2.89 -22.81 14.32
C HIS A 305 -4.20 -23.57 14.47
N PRO A 306 -4.97 -23.34 15.56
CA PRO A 306 -6.32 -23.86 15.65
C PRO A 306 -7.20 -23.30 14.53
N GLU A 307 -8.19 -24.10 14.08
CA GLU A 307 -9.21 -23.59 13.15
C GLU A 307 -10.13 -22.61 13.90
N ILE A 308 -9.96 -21.33 13.60
CA ILE A 308 -10.73 -20.22 14.17
C ILE A 308 -11.59 -19.61 13.07
N THR A 309 -12.88 -19.42 13.34
CA THR A 309 -13.78 -18.73 12.40
C THR A 309 -13.47 -17.23 12.35
N VAL A 310 -13.77 -16.58 11.22
CA VAL A 310 -13.63 -15.12 11.07
C VAL A 310 -14.38 -14.38 12.19
N ILE A 311 -15.60 -14.82 12.51
CA ILE A 311 -16.41 -14.22 13.58
C ILE A 311 -15.69 -14.30 14.94
N GLN A 312 -15.08 -15.43 15.28
CA GLN A 312 -14.33 -15.57 16.53
C GLN A 312 -13.12 -14.64 16.56
N ALA A 313 -12.35 -14.58 15.47
CA ALA A 313 -11.18 -13.71 15.36
C ALA A 313 -11.57 -12.22 15.50
N LEU A 314 -12.59 -11.75 14.77
CA LEU A 314 -13.05 -10.37 14.84
C LEU A 314 -13.65 -10.01 16.20
N ARG A 315 -14.38 -10.92 16.85
CA ARG A 315 -14.89 -10.70 18.22
C ARG A 315 -13.76 -10.60 19.24
N ALA A 316 -12.69 -11.39 19.11
CA ALA A 316 -11.53 -11.27 19.98
C ALA A 316 -10.90 -9.87 19.90
N ILE A 317 -10.84 -9.30 18.69
CA ILE A 317 -10.33 -7.95 18.45
C ILE A 317 -11.25 -6.89 19.06
N LEU A 318 -12.56 -7.01 18.89
CA LEU A 318 -13.52 -6.10 19.51
C LEU A 318 -13.43 -6.12 21.03
N ASN A 319 -13.34 -7.31 21.63
CA ASN A 319 -13.16 -7.46 23.07
C ASN A 319 -11.83 -6.83 23.54
N TYR A 320 -10.76 -6.96 22.76
CA TYR A 320 -9.48 -6.33 23.05
C TYR A 320 -9.59 -4.80 23.03
N LEU A 321 -10.23 -4.23 22.00
CA LEU A 321 -10.47 -2.78 21.90
C LEU A 321 -11.32 -2.25 23.06
N GLU A 322 -12.32 -3.01 23.50
CA GLU A 322 -13.15 -2.66 24.65
C GLU A 322 -12.37 -2.73 25.98
N LYS A 323 -11.60 -3.78 26.19
CA LYS A 323 -10.77 -3.95 27.40
C LYS A 323 -9.71 -2.85 27.53
N THR A 324 -9.22 -2.35 26.41
CA THR A 324 -8.18 -1.30 26.34
C THR A 324 -8.74 0.11 26.18
N ASP A 325 -10.08 0.27 26.17
CA ASP A 325 -10.78 1.54 25.89
C ASP A 325 -10.25 2.26 24.64
N SER A 326 -9.87 1.48 23.63
CA SER A 326 -9.24 1.97 22.40
C SER A 326 -10.25 2.07 21.26
N LYS A 327 -10.26 3.21 20.58
CA LYS A 327 -11.14 3.44 19.40
C LYS A 327 -10.52 2.94 18.09
N GLN A 328 -9.22 2.70 18.09
CA GLN A 328 -8.46 2.25 16.95
C GLN A 328 -7.51 1.13 17.36
N LEU A 329 -7.35 0.18 16.45
CA LEU A 329 -6.34 -0.84 16.49
C LEU A 329 -5.20 -0.41 15.56
N MET A 330 -3.99 -0.29 16.11
CA MET A 330 -2.78 -0.01 15.36
C MET A 330 -1.83 -1.20 15.48
N GLY A 331 -1.16 -1.54 14.39
CA GLY A 331 -0.19 -2.62 14.37
C GLY A 331 0.56 -2.66 13.05
N SER A 332 1.29 -3.74 12.83
CA SER A 332 2.08 -3.89 11.61
C SER A 332 2.10 -5.32 11.09
N THR A 333 2.48 -5.46 9.83
CA THR A 333 2.51 -6.75 9.16
C THR A 333 3.68 -6.85 8.21
N GLU A 334 4.26 -8.05 8.17
CA GLU A 334 5.19 -8.51 7.16
C GLU A 334 4.59 -9.67 6.34
N ILE A 335 3.28 -9.93 6.49
CA ILE A 335 2.62 -11.11 5.94
C ILE A 335 2.97 -11.30 4.46
N MET A 336 3.43 -12.50 4.13
CA MET A 336 3.67 -12.90 2.76
C MET A 336 2.56 -13.87 2.35
N ILE A 337 1.82 -13.52 1.29
CA ILE A 337 0.79 -14.38 0.71
C ILE A 337 1.36 -14.97 -0.58
N PHE A 338 1.45 -16.30 -0.62
CA PHE A 338 1.93 -17.07 -1.77
C PHE A 338 1.12 -18.38 -1.91
N PRO A 339 1.21 -19.08 -3.05
CA PRO A 339 0.39 -20.28 -3.31
C PRO A 339 0.42 -21.32 -2.20
N GLY A 340 -0.75 -21.89 -1.91
CA GLY A 340 -1.02 -22.70 -0.72
C GLY A 340 -1.58 -21.92 0.47
N TYR A 341 -1.66 -20.58 0.39
CA TYR A 341 -2.37 -19.77 1.38
C TYR A 341 -3.88 -20.05 1.38
N LYS A 342 -4.48 -20.18 2.55
CA LYS A 342 -5.94 -20.29 2.72
C LYS A 342 -6.49 -18.92 3.11
N PHE A 343 -7.19 -18.27 2.19
CA PHE A 343 -7.87 -17.00 2.47
C PHE A 343 -8.93 -17.16 3.54
N ARG A 344 -8.93 -16.25 4.50
CA ARG A 344 -9.80 -16.32 5.69
C ARG A 344 -10.91 -15.30 5.61
N ILE A 345 -10.58 -14.06 5.26
CA ILE A 345 -11.57 -12.97 5.14
C ILE A 345 -11.90 -12.70 3.68
N CYS A 346 -10.92 -12.71 2.78
CA CYS A 346 -11.11 -12.20 1.43
C CYS A 346 -11.68 -13.29 0.50
N ASN A 347 -12.75 -12.95 -0.23
CA ASN A 347 -13.39 -13.86 -1.18
C ASN A 347 -13.02 -13.59 -2.64
N ALA A 348 -12.62 -12.35 -2.94
CA ALA A 348 -12.23 -11.90 -4.26
C ALA A 348 -11.19 -10.78 -4.16
N LEU A 349 -10.72 -10.26 -5.28
CA LEU A 349 -9.76 -9.15 -5.32
C LEU A 349 -10.01 -8.24 -6.52
N ILE A 350 -10.02 -6.93 -6.28
CA ILE A 350 -9.87 -5.93 -7.35
C ILE A 350 -8.44 -5.44 -7.32
N THR A 351 -7.68 -5.60 -8.40
CA THR A 351 -6.25 -5.20 -8.43
C THR A 351 -5.76 -4.86 -9.84
N ASN A 352 -4.66 -4.11 -9.94
CA ASN A 352 -3.93 -3.93 -11.21
C ASN A 352 -3.20 -5.21 -11.63
N PHE A 353 -2.60 -5.22 -12.81
CA PHE A 353 -1.61 -6.21 -13.20
C PHE A 353 -0.22 -5.85 -12.64
N HIS A 354 0.49 -6.82 -12.09
CA HIS A 354 1.70 -6.61 -11.27
C HIS A 354 2.98 -7.01 -12.00
N GLN A 355 4.13 -6.48 -11.55
CA GLN A 355 5.42 -6.80 -12.17
C GLN A 355 5.71 -8.32 -12.14
N PRO A 356 6.37 -8.85 -13.19
CA PRO A 356 6.88 -10.21 -13.17
C PRO A 356 7.90 -10.39 -12.04
N GLY A 357 7.89 -11.56 -11.40
CA GLY A 357 8.79 -11.89 -10.30
C GLY A 357 8.53 -11.10 -9.00
N SER A 358 7.31 -10.56 -8.82
CA SER A 358 6.94 -9.78 -7.63
C SER A 358 6.17 -10.61 -6.60
N THR A 359 6.23 -10.19 -5.34
CA THR A 359 5.41 -10.76 -4.25
C THR A 359 3.91 -10.51 -4.46
N LEU A 360 3.55 -9.44 -5.17
CA LEU A 360 2.15 -9.17 -5.53
C LEU A 360 1.61 -10.20 -6.51
N LEU A 361 2.43 -10.67 -7.44
CA LEU A 361 2.06 -11.74 -8.37
C LEU A 361 1.89 -13.08 -7.63
N LEU A 362 2.71 -13.36 -6.61
CA LEU A 362 2.52 -14.54 -5.74
C LEU A 362 1.17 -14.50 -5.02
N LEU A 363 0.75 -13.33 -4.52
CA LEU A 363 -0.55 -13.16 -3.87
C LEU A 363 -1.69 -13.40 -4.85
N VAL A 364 -1.61 -12.87 -6.08
CA VAL A 364 -2.61 -13.14 -7.12
C VAL A 364 -2.64 -14.63 -7.44
N ALA A 365 -1.49 -15.27 -7.65
CA ALA A 365 -1.39 -16.70 -7.89
C ALA A 365 -1.95 -17.55 -6.73
N ALA A 366 -1.79 -17.09 -5.49
CA ALA A 366 -2.37 -17.75 -4.33
C ALA A 366 -3.90 -17.72 -4.36
N LEU A 367 -4.48 -16.61 -4.83
CA LEU A 367 -5.93 -16.42 -4.92
C LEU A 367 -6.52 -17.29 -6.04
N VAL A 368 -6.07 -17.10 -7.29
CA VAL A 368 -6.70 -17.72 -8.47
C VAL A 368 -6.13 -19.10 -8.82
N GLY A 369 -5.01 -19.51 -8.20
CA GLY A 369 -4.33 -20.76 -8.45
C GLY A 369 -3.10 -20.63 -9.35
N GLU A 370 -2.16 -21.58 -9.21
CA GLU A 370 -0.82 -21.55 -9.82
C GLU A 370 -0.81 -21.55 -11.36
N GLU A 371 -1.85 -22.11 -11.99
CA GLU A 371 -1.96 -22.12 -13.45
C GLU A 371 -2.82 -20.97 -13.98
N LYS A 372 -3.85 -20.57 -13.24
CA LYS A 372 -4.84 -19.59 -13.72
C LYS A 372 -4.33 -18.17 -13.78
N TRP A 373 -3.38 -17.78 -12.91
CA TRP A 373 -2.79 -16.45 -13.01
C TRP A 373 -2.08 -16.25 -14.35
N LYS A 374 -1.43 -17.29 -14.91
CA LYS A 374 -0.76 -17.22 -16.22
C LYS A 374 -1.77 -17.00 -17.33
N GLU A 375 -2.87 -17.74 -17.31
CA GLU A 375 -3.98 -17.56 -18.26
C GLU A 375 -4.51 -16.12 -18.23
N ILE A 376 -4.76 -15.56 -17.04
CA ILE A 376 -5.24 -14.18 -16.87
C ILE A 376 -4.26 -13.14 -17.42
N TYR A 377 -2.97 -13.29 -17.12
CA TYR A 377 -1.95 -12.33 -17.56
C TYR A 377 -1.67 -12.43 -19.07
N ASN A 378 -1.69 -13.65 -19.63
CA ASN A 378 -1.57 -13.85 -21.08
C ASN A 378 -2.77 -13.24 -21.82
N GLU A 379 -3.99 -13.50 -21.34
CA GLU A 379 -5.22 -12.91 -21.90
C GLU A 379 -5.14 -11.37 -21.88
N ALA A 380 -4.65 -10.78 -20.78
CA ALA A 380 -4.48 -9.34 -20.67
C ALA A 380 -3.45 -8.79 -21.69
N LEU A 381 -2.32 -9.47 -21.87
CA LEU A 381 -1.31 -9.09 -22.86
C LEU A 381 -1.85 -9.14 -24.28
N GLU A 382 -2.54 -10.22 -24.64
CA GLU A 382 -3.16 -10.45 -25.95
C GLU A 382 -4.27 -9.43 -26.25
N ASN A 383 -5.04 -9.02 -25.25
CA ASN A 383 -6.13 -8.04 -25.37
C ASN A 383 -5.70 -6.59 -25.13
N ASN A 384 -4.40 -6.30 -25.21
CA ASN A 384 -3.85 -4.95 -25.10
C ASN A 384 -4.24 -4.22 -23.80
N TYR A 385 -4.19 -4.92 -22.67
CA TYR A 385 -4.26 -4.28 -21.36
C TYR A 385 -2.96 -3.54 -21.08
N ARG A 386 -3.09 -2.45 -20.34
CA ARG A 386 -1.97 -1.69 -19.76
C ARG A 386 -1.69 -2.21 -18.36
N PHE A 387 -0.43 -2.21 -17.95
CA PHE A 387 0.04 -2.87 -16.72
C PHE A 387 0.52 -1.85 -15.67
N LEU A 388 0.66 -2.33 -14.43
CA LEU A 388 1.21 -1.62 -13.27
C LEU A 388 0.32 -0.47 -12.76
N SER A 389 0.91 0.49 -12.03
CA SER A 389 0.20 1.51 -11.23
C SER A 389 -0.96 2.20 -11.96
N PHE A 390 -0.67 2.77 -13.14
CA PHE A 390 -1.63 3.51 -13.96
C PHE A 390 -2.29 2.64 -15.04
N GLY A 391 -1.97 1.35 -15.05
CA GLY A 391 -2.49 0.40 -16.02
C GLY A 391 -3.96 0.11 -15.81
N ASP A 392 -4.45 -0.88 -16.52
CA ASP A 392 -5.80 -1.38 -16.37
C ASP A 392 -5.93 -2.27 -15.13
N SER A 393 -7.16 -2.73 -14.87
CA SER A 393 -7.51 -3.46 -13.65
C SER A 393 -8.07 -4.84 -13.94
N SER A 394 -8.14 -5.64 -12.88
CA SER A 394 -8.74 -6.96 -12.86
C SER A 394 -9.64 -7.12 -11.65
N PHE A 395 -10.74 -7.84 -11.83
CA PHE A 395 -11.60 -8.34 -10.76
C PHE A 395 -11.55 -9.86 -10.77
N LEU A 396 -11.02 -10.42 -9.68
CA LEU A 396 -10.66 -11.83 -9.58
C LEU A 396 -11.52 -12.51 -8.51
N ILE A 397 -12.42 -13.38 -8.97
CA ILE A 397 -13.22 -14.28 -8.13
C ILE A 397 -12.70 -15.71 -8.42
N PRO A 398 -12.00 -16.35 -7.46
CA PRO A 398 -11.35 -17.64 -7.66
C PRO A 398 -12.32 -18.79 -7.98
#